data_AF-A0A7Y3EG75-F1
#
_entry.id   AF-A0A7Y3EG75-F1
#
_cell.length_a   1.000
_cell.length_b   1.000
_cell.length_c   1.000
_cell.angle_alpha   90.00
_cell.angle_beta   90.00
_cell.angle_gamma   90.00
#
_symmetry.space_group_name_H-M   'P 1'
#
loop_
_entity.id
_entity.type
_entity.pdbx_description
1 polymer ?
#
loop_
_entity_poly.entity_id
_entity_poly.type
_entity_poly.pdbx_seq_one_letter_code
_entity_poly.pdbx_strand_id
1 'polypeptide(L)'
;MASSPQSYQKRQRELRKKERKAEKQAIRHGRSAAKKDEADDGPDEDALLEEFRILNERFAAGEVDEADFEYRKAEIFHKMGLGEAPEPRESDEATVDAEA
;
A
#
# COMPACT_ATOMS: atom_id res chain seq x y z
N MET A 1 -16.29 -42.50 30.79
CA MET A 1 -15.51 -41.23 30.83
C MET A 1 -16.46 -40.09 30.47
N ALA A 2 -16.88 -39.29 31.46
CA ALA A 2 -17.92 -38.27 31.27
C ALA A 2 -17.29 -36.90 30.95
N SER A 3 -17.49 -36.40 29.73
CA SER A 3 -17.14 -35.02 29.34
C SER A 3 -18.01 -34.04 30.13
N SER A 4 -17.43 -33.28 31.06
CA SER A 4 -18.20 -32.37 31.91
C SER A 4 -18.85 -31.24 31.07
N PRO A 5 -20.09 -30.81 31.39
CA PRO A 5 -20.79 -29.73 30.71
C PRO A 5 -20.00 -28.41 30.62
N GLN A 6 -19.11 -28.19 31.59
CA GLN A 6 -18.22 -27.02 31.65
C GLN A 6 -17.20 -26.99 30.49
N SER A 7 -16.75 -28.16 30.03
CA SER A 7 -15.81 -28.27 28.89
C SER A 7 -16.48 -27.96 27.56
N TYR A 8 -17.75 -28.36 27.39
CA TYR A 8 -18.55 -28.08 26.22
C TYR A 8 -18.86 -26.59 26.09
N GLN A 9 -19.30 -25.95 27.18
CA GLN A 9 -19.55 -24.51 27.21
C GLN A 9 -18.28 -23.69 26.93
N LYS A 10 -17.12 -24.12 27.44
CA LYS A 10 -15.83 -23.50 27.14
C LYS A 10 -15.48 -23.62 25.65
N ARG A 11 -15.70 -24.80 25.05
CA ARG A 11 -15.49 -25.03 23.61
C ARG A 11 -16.39 -24.14 22.75
N GLN A 12 -17.67 -23.99 23.11
CA GLN A 12 -18.61 -23.12 22.42
C GLN A 12 -18.21 -21.64 22.47
N ARG A 13 -17.69 -21.16 23.61
CA ARG A 13 -17.18 -19.79 23.73
C ARG A 13 -15.95 -19.55 22.87
N GLU A 14 -15.05 -20.53 22.80
CA GLU A 14 -13.86 -20.45 21.94
C GLU A 14 -14.21 -20.53 20.45
N LEU A 15 -15.21 -21.32 20.06
CA LEU A 15 -15.75 -21.32 18.69
C LEU A 15 -16.32 -19.95 18.31
N ARG A 16 -17.19 -19.37 19.15
CA ARG A 16 -17.77 -18.03 18.91
C ARG A 16 -16.73 -16.92 18.83
N LYS A 17 -15.64 -17.01 19.61
CA LYS A 17 -14.52 -16.06 19.52
C LYS A 17 -13.77 -16.20 18.19
N LYS A 18 -13.52 -17.43 17.73
CA LYS A 18 -12.87 -17.69 16.44
C LYS A 18 -13.73 -17.22 15.28
N GLU A 19 -15.03 -17.51 15.30
CA GLU A 19 -15.99 -17.05 14.30
C GLU A 19 -16.03 -15.52 14.22
N ARG A 20 -16.15 -14.81 15.35
CA ARG A 20 -16.12 -13.33 15.37
C ARG A 20 -14.81 -12.73 14.87
N LYS A 21 -13.68 -13.41 15.08
CA LYS A 21 -12.36 -12.95 14.59
C LYS A 21 -12.25 -13.16 13.08
N ALA A 22 -12.70 -14.31 12.58
CA ALA A 22 -12.76 -14.61 11.16
C ALA A 22 -13.73 -13.66 10.43
N GLU A 23 -14.90 -13.40 11.01
CA GLU A 23 -15.90 -12.46 10.48
C GLU A 23 -15.35 -11.03 10.42
N LYS A 24 -14.67 -10.54 11.47
CA LYS A 24 -14.02 -9.21 11.43
C LYS A 24 -12.91 -9.12 10.38
N GLN A 25 -12.14 -10.19 10.18
CA GLN A 25 -11.14 -10.24 9.13
C GLN A 25 -11.80 -10.27 7.74
N ALA A 26 -12.86 -11.06 7.56
CA ALA A 26 -13.62 -11.11 6.31
C ALA A 26 -14.32 -9.77 6.00
N ILE A 27 -14.80 -9.03 7.00
CA ILE A 27 -15.36 -7.68 6.80
C ILE A 27 -14.26 -6.68 6.43
N ARG A 28 -13.07 -6.77 7.05
CA ARG A 28 -11.93 -5.91 6.69
C ARG A 28 -11.42 -6.21 5.28
N HIS A 29 -11.24 -7.49 4.95
CA HIS A 29 -10.82 -7.93 3.63
C HIS A 29 -11.92 -7.76 2.56
N GLY A 30 -13.18 -7.86 2.95
CA GLY A 30 -14.35 -7.59 2.10
C GLY A 30 -14.55 -6.11 1.84
N ARG A 31 -14.22 -5.23 2.79
CA ARG A 31 -14.20 -3.77 2.58
C ARG A 31 -13.04 -3.33 1.68
N SER A 32 -11.87 -3.98 1.78
CA SER A 32 -10.77 -3.74 0.84
C SER A 32 -11.00 -4.38 -0.54
N ALA A 33 -11.78 -5.47 -0.62
CA ALA A 33 -12.15 -6.08 -1.90
C ALA A 33 -13.30 -5.35 -2.61
N ALA A 34 -14.31 -4.87 -1.88
CA ALA A 34 -15.39 -4.06 -2.44
C ALA A 34 -14.91 -2.66 -2.90
N LYS A 35 -13.83 -2.14 -2.31
CA LYS A 35 -13.11 -0.96 -2.84
C LYS A 35 -12.29 -1.26 -4.09
N LYS A 36 -12.11 -2.53 -4.46
CA LYS A 36 -11.33 -2.94 -5.65
C LYS A 36 -12.20 -3.03 -6.92
N ASP A 37 -13.52 -3.10 -6.77
CA ASP A 37 -14.48 -3.11 -7.89
C ASP A 37 -15.05 -1.70 -8.22
N GLU A 38 -14.81 -0.71 -7.36
CA GLU A 38 -15.00 0.70 -7.71
C GLU A 38 -13.62 1.21 -8.14
N ALA A 39 -13.26 0.82 -9.37
CA ALA A 39 -12.09 1.26 -10.10
C ALA A 39 -12.02 2.80 -10.09
N ASP A 40 -11.30 3.32 -9.10
CA ASP A 40 -10.55 4.55 -9.29
C ASP A 40 -9.43 4.18 -10.25
N ASP A 41 -9.59 4.60 -11.50
CA ASP A 41 -8.69 4.40 -12.65
C ASP A 41 -7.40 5.25 -12.48
N GLY A 42 -6.90 5.31 -11.24
CA GLY A 42 -5.70 6.01 -10.81
C GLY A 42 -4.59 5.01 -10.47
N PRO A 43 -3.32 5.43 -10.50
CA PRO A 43 -2.23 4.57 -10.11
C PRO A 43 -2.41 4.08 -8.66
N ASP A 44 -2.06 2.83 -8.40
CA ASP A 44 -2.25 2.17 -7.10
C ASP A 44 -1.49 2.95 -6.01
N GLU A 45 -2.20 3.79 -5.25
CA GLU A 45 -1.63 4.64 -4.21
C GLU A 45 -0.83 3.81 -3.19
N ASP A 46 -1.28 2.59 -2.88
CA ASP A 46 -0.58 1.69 -1.96
C ASP A 46 0.77 1.25 -2.54
N ALA A 47 0.86 1.03 -3.86
CA ALA A 47 2.10 0.71 -4.54
C ALA A 47 3.06 1.91 -4.57
N LEU A 48 2.55 3.11 -4.83
CA LEU A 48 3.33 4.36 -4.81
C LEU A 48 3.89 4.68 -3.42
N LEU A 49 3.12 4.40 -2.35
CA LEU A 49 3.59 4.53 -0.98
C LEU A 49 4.69 3.52 -0.62
N GLU A 50 4.61 2.29 -1.14
CA GLU A 50 5.69 1.30 -0.98
C GLU A 50 6.96 1.71 -1.75
N GLU A 51 6.82 2.26 -2.96
CA GLU A 51 7.94 2.84 -3.70
C GLU A 51 8.62 3.98 -2.92
N PHE A 52 7.82 4.86 -2.30
CA PHE A 52 8.35 5.93 -1.45
C PHE A 52 9.07 5.38 -0.22
N ARG A 53 8.57 4.30 0.38
CA ARG A 53 9.24 3.64 1.50
C ARG A 53 10.61 3.08 1.08
N ILE A 54 10.66 2.35 -0.04
CA ILE A 54 11.92 1.81 -0.57
C ILE A 54 12.89 2.94 -0.90
N LEU A 55 12.39 4.05 -1.46
CA LEU A 55 13.19 5.24 -1.76
C LEU A 55 13.80 5.85 -0.49
N ASN A 56 13.03 5.97 0.61
CA ASN A 56 13.54 6.43 1.90
C ASN A 56 14.60 5.47 2.47
N GLU A 57 14.38 4.15 2.36
CA GLU A 57 15.35 3.15 2.83
C GLU A 57 16.67 3.27 2.07
N ARG A 58 16.62 3.47 0.74
CA ARG A 58 17.81 3.68 -0.10
C ARG A 58 18.53 5.00 0.18
N PHE A 59 17.77 6.08 0.39
CA PHE A 59 18.33 7.38 0.77
C PHE A 59 19.01 7.31 2.15
N ALA A 60 18.37 6.66 3.13
CA ALA A 60 18.94 6.43 4.45
C ALA A 60 20.19 5.53 4.42
N ALA A 61 20.26 4.60 3.47
CA ALA A 61 21.44 3.79 3.20
C ALA A 61 22.56 4.56 2.46
N GLY A 62 22.28 5.77 1.96
CA GLY A 62 23.21 6.56 1.16
C GLY A 62 23.42 6.01 -0.26
N GLU A 63 22.49 5.18 -0.77
CA GLU A 63 22.53 4.63 -2.13
C GLU A 63 21.97 5.59 -3.18
N VAL A 64 21.26 6.63 -2.73
CA VAL A 64 20.60 7.63 -3.57
C VAL A 64 21.01 9.01 -3.05
N ASP A 65 21.45 9.88 -3.95
CA ASP A 65 21.81 11.25 -3.62
C ASP A 65 20.55 12.10 -3.34
N GLU A 66 20.72 13.21 -2.59
CA GLU A 66 19.60 14.07 -2.19
C GLU A 66 18.82 14.61 -3.39
N ALA A 67 19.52 15.02 -4.45
CA ALA A 67 18.87 15.46 -5.68
C ALA A 67 17.98 14.35 -6.28
N ASP A 68 18.48 13.11 -6.33
CA ASP A 68 17.78 11.96 -6.93
C ASP A 68 16.58 11.53 -6.08
N PHE A 69 16.74 11.61 -4.76
CA PHE A 69 15.68 11.38 -3.81
C PHE A 69 14.54 12.39 -3.99
N GLU A 70 14.84 13.68 -4.06
CA GLU A 70 13.83 14.73 -4.24
C GLU A 70 13.10 14.61 -5.57
N TYR A 71 13.82 14.31 -6.66
CA TYR A 71 13.22 14.09 -7.97
C TYR A 71 12.23 12.90 -7.95
N ARG A 72 12.66 11.73 -7.46
CA ARG A 72 11.78 10.54 -7.42
C ARG A 72 10.64 10.68 -6.43
N LYS A 73 10.86 11.37 -5.31
CA LYS A 73 9.80 11.69 -4.36
C LYS A 73 8.74 12.58 -5.02
N ALA A 74 9.15 13.63 -5.73
CA ALA A 74 8.22 14.50 -6.45
C ALA A 74 7.47 13.73 -7.55
N GLU A 75 8.13 12.82 -8.27
CA GLU A 75 7.47 11.94 -9.25
C GLU A 75 6.38 11.07 -8.62
N ILE A 76 6.69 10.43 -7.48
CA ILE A 76 5.75 9.58 -6.74
C ILE A 76 4.55 10.42 -6.25
N PHE A 77 4.80 11.61 -5.73
CA PHE A 77 3.75 12.51 -5.23
C PHE A 77 2.90 13.10 -6.37
N HIS A 78 3.51 13.38 -7.53
CA HIS A 78 2.80 13.80 -8.73
C HIS A 78 1.88 12.69 -9.25
N LYS A 79 2.34 11.44 -9.29
CA LYS A 79 1.51 10.27 -9.65
C LYS A 79 0.32 10.09 -8.70
N MET A 80 0.46 10.44 -7.43
CA MET A 80 -0.64 10.46 -6.45
C MET A 80 -1.53 11.72 -6.54
N GLY A 81 -1.21 12.70 -7.39
CA GLY A 81 -1.93 13.97 -7.47
C GLY A 81 -1.74 14.89 -6.25
N LEU A 82 -0.72 14.63 -5.42
CA LEU A 82 -0.42 15.35 -4.18
C LEU A 82 0.72 16.37 -4.31
N GLY A 83 1.22 16.61 -5.54
CA GLY A 83 2.33 17.52 -5.80
C GLY A 83 2.47 17.90 -7.27
N GLU A 84 3.37 18.85 -7.52
CA GLU A 84 3.77 19.26 -8.86
C GLU A 84 4.75 18.25 -9.46
N ALA A 85 4.74 18.13 -10.79
CA ALA A 85 5.71 17.29 -11.49
C ALA A 85 7.13 17.79 -11.19
N PRO A 86 8.10 16.89 -10.95
CA PRO A 86 9.48 17.29 -10.77
C PRO A 86 9.96 18.10 -11.98
N GLU A 87 10.85 19.07 -11.76
CA GLU A 87 11.50 19.74 -12.89
C GLU A 87 12.25 18.68 -13.71
N PRO A 88 12.04 18.66 -15.05
CA PRO A 88 12.73 17.73 -15.91
C PRO A 88 14.23 18.02 -15.81
N ARG A 89 15.02 16.99 -15.54
CA ARG A 89 16.47 17.14 -15.58
C ARG A 89 16.91 17.16 -17.03
N GLU A 90 18.06 17.76 -17.35
CA GLU A 90 18.62 17.80 -18.71
C GLU A 90 18.73 16.39 -19.37
N SER A 91 18.76 15.33 -18.55
CA SER A 91 18.68 13.93 -18.98
C SER A 91 17.31 13.46 -19.51
N ASP A 92 16.20 14.07 -19.08
CA ASP A 92 14.83 13.75 -19.50
C ASP A 92 14.40 14.53 -20.76
N GLU A 93 14.88 15.78 -20.90
CA GLU A 93 14.60 16.62 -22.08
C GLU A 93 15.14 16.01 -23.39
N ALA A 94 16.19 15.19 -23.32
CA ALA A 94 16.73 14.48 -24.49
C ALA A 94 15.76 13.45 -25.10
N THR A 95 14.72 13.02 -24.37
CA THR A 95 13.77 11.99 -24.80
C THR A 95 12.48 12.53 -25.41
N VAL A 96 12.13 13.80 -25.16
CA VAL A 96 10.86 14.39 -25.64
C VAL A 96 10.98 15.08 -27.01
N ASP A 97 12.19 15.39 -27.48
CA ASP A 97 12.43 16.09 -28.77
C ASP A 97 12.57 15.14 -29.98
N ALA A 98 12.30 13.83 -29.83
CA ALA A 98 12.50 12.83 -30.89
C ALA A 98 11.24 12.47 -31.71
N GLU A 99 10.08 13.09 -31.44
CA GLU A 99 8.85 12.92 -32.23
C GLU A 99 8.32 14.29 -32.70
N ALA A 100 8.86 14.80 -33.82
CA ALA A 100 8.26 15.88 -34.61
C ALA A 100 8.49 15.65 -36.11
#